data_AF-A0A526TY55-F1
#
_entry.id   AF-A0A526TY55-F1
#
_cell.length_a   1.000
_cell.length_b   1.000
_cell.length_c   1.000
_cell.angle_alpha   90.00
_cell.angle_beta   90.00
_cell.angle_gamma   90.00
#
_symmetry.space_group_name_H-M   'P 1'
#
loop_
_entity.id
_entity.type
_entity.pdbx_description
1 polymer ?
#
loop_
_entity_poly.entity_id
_entity_poly.type
_entity_poly.pdbx_seq_one_letter_code
_entity_poly.pdbx_strand_id
1 'polypeptide(L)'
;LGFSDAPSNLSQQEVVRKELTIVGSRLNRRLLPRVVEWLADKRLDPQGMITQVFAAADARAAFDLIEKEPERTLKVQLDFS
;
A
#
# COMPACT_ATOMS: atom_id res chain seq x y z
N LEU A 1 3.02 -4.22 10.10
CA LEU A 1 1.97 -4.46 9.07
C LEU A 1 0.65 -3.74 9.38
N GLY A 2 0.52 -3.07 10.55
CA GLY A 2 -0.65 -2.22 10.83
C GLY A 2 -1.97 -2.99 10.98
N PHE A 3 -1.93 -4.28 11.28
CA PHE A 3 -3.13 -5.07 11.49
C PHE A 3 -3.54 -5.03 12.97
N SER A 4 -4.83 -4.84 13.21
CA SER A 4 -5.44 -5.04 14.53
C SER A 4 -5.47 -6.53 14.87
N ASP A 5 -5.27 -6.86 16.14
CA ASP A 5 -5.49 -8.20 16.70
C ASP A 5 -6.96 -8.43 17.10
N ALA A 6 -7.78 -7.38 17.09
CA ALA A 6 -9.20 -7.46 17.40
C ALA A 6 -9.94 -8.35 16.38
N PRO A 7 -10.90 -9.19 16.83
CA PRO A 7 -11.73 -9.97 15.93
C PRO A 7 -12.48 -9.11 14.92
N SER A 8 -12.59 -9.58 13.67
CA SER A 8 -13.39 -8.93 12.64
C SER A 8 -14.88 -9.05 12.94
N ASN A 9 -15.63 -7.95 12.78
CA ASN A 9 -17.08 -7.87 12.97
C ASN A 9 -17.90 -8.31 11.73
N LEU A 10 -17.33 -9.16 10.86
CA LEU A 10 -17.96 -9.61 9.63
C LEU A 10 -19.20 -10.49 9.90
N SER A 11 -20.33 -10.17 9.26
CA SER A 11 -21.56 -10.96 9.38
C SER A 11 -21.45 -12.31 8.69
N GLN A 12 -21.45 -13.40 9.47
CA GLN A 12 -21.43 -14.76 8.94
C GLN A 12 -22.67 -15.10 8.11
N GLN A 13 -23.84 -14.56 8.49
CA GLN A 13 -25.09 -14.75 7.75
C GLN A 13 -24.97 -14.21 6.32
N GLU A 14 -24.38 -13.02 6.14
CA GLU A 14 -24.21 -12.42 4.82
C GLU A 14 -23.17 -13.15 3.97
N VAL A 15 -22.10 -13.66 4.60
CA VAL A 15 -21.10 -14.51 3.94
C VAL A 15 -21.75 -15.76 3.36
N VAL A 16 -22.59 -16.45 4.13
CA VAL A 16 -23.25 -17.68 3.68
C VAL A 16 -24.35 -17.37 2.66
N ARG A 17 -25.21 -16.38 2.93
CA ARG A 17 -26.34 -16.02 2.06
C ARG A 17 -25.92 -15.68 0.63
N LYS A 18 -24.72 -15.12 0.47
CA LYS A 18 -24.18 -14.69 -0.84
C LYS A 18 -23.00 -15.55 -1.30
N GLU A 19 -22.67 -16.61 -0.56
CA GLU A 19 -21.51 -17.48 -0.81
C GLU A 19 -20.20 -16.68 -1.04
N LEU A 20 -19.96 -15.68 -0.18
CA LEU A 20 -18.82 -14.79 -0.32
C LEU A 20 -17.51 -15.55 -0.10
N THR A 21 -16.51 -15.28 -0.95
CA THR A 21 -15.14 -15.77 -0.77
C THR A 21 -14.28 -14.73 -0.06
N ILE A 22 -13.62 -15.14 1.03
CA ILE A 22 -12.72 -14.30 1.81
C ILE A 22 -11.30 -14.82 1.66
N VAL A 23 -10.36 -13.98 1.21
CA VAL A 23 -8.97 -14.35 0.95
C VAL A 23 -8.01 -13.43 1.69
N GLY A 24 -7.07 -14.02 2.43
CA GLY A 24 -5.91 -13.29 2.96
C GLY A 24 -4.81 -13.17 1.89
N SER A 25 -4.23 -11.98 1.74
CA SER A 25 -3.08 -11.75 0.86
C SER A 25 -1.90 -11.24 1.67
N ARG A 26 -0.71 -11.80 1.44
CA ARG A 26 0.52 -11.42 2.14
C ARG A 26 1.65 -11.22 1.13
N LEU A 27 2.17 -10.00 1.09
CA LEU A 27 3.26 -9.60 0.20
C LEU A 27 2.91 -9.90 -1.28
N ASN A 28 3.86 -10.42 -2.05
CA ASN A 28 3.68 -10.80 -3.44
C ASN A 28 4.09 -12.26 -3.66
N ARG A 29 3.51 -12.90 -4.68
CA ARG A 29 3.86 -14.27 -5.10
C ARG A 29 4.59 -14.26 -6.44
N ARG A 30 5.84 -13.79 -6.45
CA ARG A 30 6.70 -13.71 -7.65
C ARG A 30 6.06 -12.91 -8.80
N LEU A 31 5.29 -11.87 -8.47
CA LEU A 31 4.56 -11.06 -9.43
C LEU A 31 5.34 -9.82 -9.92
N LEU A 32 6.54 -9.57 -9.37
CA LEU A 32 7.35 -8.42 -9.77
C LEU A 32 7.61 -8.34 -11.29
N PRO A 33 7.97 -9.44 -12.00
CA PRO A 33 8.16 -9.36 -13.45
C PRO A 33 6.92 -8.85 -14.19
N ARG A 34 5.74 -9.32 -13.76
CA ARG A 34 4.47 -8.91 -14.35
C ARG A 34 4.14 -7.43 -14.12
N VAL A 35 4.47 -6.91 -12.94
CA VAL A 35 4.27 -5.49 -12.63
C VAL A 35 5.23 -4.62 -13.45
N VAL A 36 6.47 -5.06 -13.67
CA VAL A 36 7.44 -4.36 -14.53
C VAL A 36 6.92 -4.28 -15.96
N GLU A 37 6.37 -5.36 -16.52
CA GLU A 37 5.71 -5.34 -17.83
C GLU A 37 4.60 -4.28 -17.89
N TRP A 38 3.73 -4.22 -16.87
CA TRP A 38 2.66 -3.23 -16.84
C TRP A 38 3.15 -1.78 -16.80
N LEU A 39 4.27 -1.52 -16.11
CA LEU A 39 4.90 -0.21 -16.10
C LEU A 39 5.50 0.14 -17.46
N ALA A 40 6.22 -0.80 -18.09
CA ALA A 40 6.80 -0.63 -19.42
C ALA A 40 5.72 -0.36 -20.48
N ASP A 41 4.59 -1.07 -20.38
CA ASP A 41 3.43 -0.93 -21.27
C ASP A 41 2.56 0.30 -20.94
N LYS A 42 2.94 1.12 -19.94
CA LYS A 42 2.17 2.27 -19.44
C LYS A 42 0.74 1.93 -19.02
N ARG A 43 0.50 0.69 -18.59
CA ARG A 43 -0.77 0.23 -18.02
C ARG A 43 -0.95 0.66 -16.57
N LEU A 44 0.13 1.09 -15.94
CA LEU A 44 0.17 1.67 -14.61
C LEU A 44 0.93 3.00 -14.67
N ASP A 45 0.37 4.03 -14.04
CA ASP A 45 1.05 5.31 -13.81
C ASP A 45 1.20 5.53 -12.29
N PRO A 46 2.35 5.17 -11.71
CA PRO A 46 2.58 5.32 -10.27
C PRO A 46 2.92 6.76 -9.86
N GLN A 47 3.17 7.68 -10.81
CA GLN A 47 3.61 9.05 -10.48
C GLN A 47 2.57 9.79 -9.65
N GLY A 48 1.28 9.62 -9.98
CA GLY A 48 0.18 10.21 -9.21
C GLY A 48 0.06 9.69 -7.77
N MET A 49 0.75 8.61 -7.41
CA MET A 49 0.76 8.11 -6.03
C MET A 49 1.80 8.81 -5.16
N ILE A 50 2.87 9.32 -5.76
CA ILE A 50 3.98 9.96 -5.04
C ILE A 50 3.55 11.35 -4.62
N THR A 51 3.26 11.54 -3.34
CA THR A 51 2.77 12.81 -2.79
C THR A 51 3.90 13.67 -2.26
N GLN A 52 5.03 13.08 -1.85
CA GLN A 52 6.21 13.79 -1.36
C GLN A 52 7.49 13.07 -1.75
N VAL A 53 8.54 13.85 -1.99
CA VAL A 53 9.91 13.37 -2.17
C VAL A 53 10.79 14.08 -1.14
N PHE A 54 11.59 13.32 -0.42
CA PHE A 54 12.59 13.83 0.52
C PHE A 54 13.97 13.36 0.08
N ALA A 55 15.00 14.15 0.36
CA ALA A 55 16.37 13.64 0.31
C ALA A 55 16.51 12.49 1.33
N ALA A 56 17.29 11.47 1.01
CA ALA A 56 17.49 10.32 1.89
C ALA A 56 18.11 10.71 3.24
N ALA A 57 18.91 11.79 3.27
CA ALA A 57 19.44 12.37 4.50
C ALA A 57 18.32 12.83 5.47
N ASP A 58 17.16 13.21 4.93
CA ASP A 58 15.99 13.69 5.67
C ASP A 58 14.96 12.59 5.96
N ALA A 59 15.37 11.31 5.87
CA ALA A 59 14.47 10.17 6.09
C ALA A 59 13.68 10.27 7.40
N ARG A 60 14.27 10.84 8.47
CA ARG A 60 13.57 11.07 9.74
C ARG A 60 12.35 11.98 9.58
N ALA A 61 12.48 13.09 8.84
CA ALA A 61 11.36 13.99 8.60
C ALA A 61 10.27 13.31 7.73
N ALA A 62 10.68 12.47 6.77
CA ALA A 62 9.75 11.68 5.99
C ALA A 62 8.92 10.70 6.84
N PHE A 63 9.54 10.02 7.82
CA PHE A 63 8.81 9.15 8.75
C PHE A 63 7.90 9.95 9.70
N ASP A 64 8.38 11.07 10.24
CA ASP A 64 7.57 11.95 11.10
C ASP A 64 6.29 12.44 10.39
N LEU A 65 6.38 12.76 9.09
CA LEU A 65 5.22 13.13 8.28
C LEU A 65 4.19 11.99 8.20
N ILE A 66 4.65 10.76 7.93
CA ILE A 66 3.78 9.58 7.81
C ILE A 66 3.08 9.26 9.13
N GLU A 67 3.77 9.43 10.26
CA GLU A 67 3.22 9.13 11.59
C GLU A 67 2.25 10.19 12.10
N LYS A 68 2.56 11.48 11.87
CA LYS A 68 1.81 12.60 12.48
C LYS A 68 0.70 13.14 11.59
N GLU A 69 0.88 13.08 10.27
CA GLU A 69 -0.06 13.64 9.29
C GLU A 69 -0.33 12.64 8.13
N PRO A 70 -0.73 11.39 8.45
CA PRO A 70 -0.93 10.33 7.45
C PRO A 70 -1.95 10.70 6.36
N GLU A 71 -2.92 11.56 6.67
CA GLU A 71 -3.93 12.04 5.71
C GLU A 71 -3.35 12.97 4.64
N ARG A 72 -2.17 13.55 4.87
CA ARG A 72 -1.50 14.44 3.91
C ARG A 72 -0.59 13.68 2.93
N THR A 73 -0.46 12.37 3.07
CA THR A 73 0.46 11.57 2.27
C THR A 73 -0.17 10.26 1.79
N LEU A 74 0.18 9.85 0.57
CA LEU A 74 -0.15 8.53 0.04
C LEU A 74 1.12 7.68 -0.10
N LYS A 75 2.16 8.24 -0.73
CA LYS A 75 3.47 7.61 -0.88
C LYS A 75 4.56 8.68 -0.75
N VAL A 76 5.44 8.48 0.23
CA VAL A 76 6.69 9.23 0.35
C VAL A 76 7.81 8.45 -0.35
N GLN A 77 8.61 9.15 -1.15
CA GLN A 77 9.81 8.63 -1.79
C GLN A 77 11.06 9.28 -1.18
N LEU A 78 12.10 8.48 -0.96
CA LEU A 78 13.42 8.97 -0.59
C LEU A 78 14.32 9.00 -1.82
N ASP A 79 14.93 10.15 -2.08
CA ASP A 79 15.88 10.37 -3.16
C ASP A 79 17.32 10.26 -2.64
N PHE A 80 18.12 9.42 -3.30
CA PHE A 80 19.51 9.13 -2.94
C PHE A 80 20.52 9.74 -3.92
N SER A 81 20.04 10.50 -4.91
CA SER A 81 20.90 11.19 -5.88
C SER A 81 21.74 12.30 -5.26
#